data_AF-A0A7X5SBW9-F1
#
_entry.id   AF-A0A7X5SBW9-F1
#
_cell.length_a   1.000
_cell.length_b   1.000
_cell.length_c   1.000
_cell.angle_alpha   90.00
_cell.angle_beta   90.00
_cell.angle_gamma   90.00
#
_symmetry.space_group_name_H-M   'P 1'
#
loop_
_entity.id
_entity.type
_entity.pdbx_description
1 polymer ?
#
loop_
_entity_poly.entity_id
_entity_poly.type
_entity_poly.pdbx_seq_one_letter_code
_entity_poly.pdbx_strand_id
1 'polypeptide(L)'
;MTQYTTVELHGLLAERYRDQPIEVELIDGLEPAINLTLADHGDMQIQVAASGSQVFVSTLLANADQVSDRAAFNDACLRLNPLNP
;
A
#
# COMPACT_ATOMS: atom_id res chain seq x y z
N MET A 1 -17.85 -13.83 8.35
CA MET A 1 -16.77 -13.23 7.54
C MET A 1 -15.48 -13.47 8.30
N THR A 2 -14.47 -14.06 7.68
CA THR A 2 -13.17 -14.28 8.33
C THR A 2 -12.46 -12.94 8.46
N GLN A 3 -12.15 -12.52 9.68
CA GLN A 3 -11.27 -11.37 9.94
C GLN A 3 -9.84 -11.89 9.99
N TYR A 4 -8.98 -11.31 9.16
CA TYR A 4 -7.54 -11.61 9.19
C TYR A 4 -6.83 -10.53 9.98
N THR A 5 -5.93 -10.93 10.87
CA THR A 5 -4.90 -10.03 11.40
C THR A 5 -3.91 -9.65 10.30
N THR A 6 -3.15 -8.56 10.49
CA THR A 6 -2.09 -8.20 9.53
C THR A 6 -1.07 -9.33 9.35
N VAL A 7 -0.75 -10.08 10.40
CA VAL A 7 0.21 -11.18 10.36
C VAL A 7 -0.32 -12.37 9.55
N GLU A 8 -1.60 -12.73 9.73
CA GLU A 8 -2.23 -13.78 8.92
C GLU A 8 -2.32 -13.36 7.45
N LEU A 9 -2.69 -12.10 7.20
CA LEU A 9 -2.73 -11.54 5.85
C LEU A 9 -1.34 -11.57 5.21
N HIS A 10 -0.29 -11.21 5.94
CA HIS A 10 1.09 -11.31 5.48
C HIS A 10 1.44 -12.72 5.01
N GLY A 11 1.14 -13.75 5.81
CA GLY A 11 1.39 -15.14 5.42
C GLY A 11 0.68 -15.54 4.13
N LEU A 12 -0.57 -15.09 3.96
CA LEU A 12 -1.33 -15.33 2.73
C LEU A 12 -0.73 -14.60 1.52
N LEU A 13 -0.31 -13.35 1.68
CA LEU A 13 0.30 -12.57 0.60
C LEU A 13 1.67 -13.10 0.21
N ALA A 14 2.51 -13.47 1.19
CA ALA A 14 3.82 -14.07 0.95
C ALA A 14 3.70 -15.40 0.19
N GLU A 15 2.73 -16.25 0.53
CA GLU A 15 2.45 -17.46 -0.23
C GLU A 15 1.98 -17.14 -1.66
N ARG A 16 1.05 -16.20 -1.78
CA ARG A 16 0.42 -15.83 -3.04
C ARG A 16 1.38 -15.21 -4.05
N TYR A 17 2.42 -14.52 -3.58
CA TYR A 17 3.37 -13.78 -4.41
C TYR A 17 4.79 -14.36 -4.41
N ARG A 18 5.02 -15.54 -3.82
CA ARG A 18 6.33 -16.18 -3.71
C ARG A 18 7.15 -16.20 -5.01
N ASP A 19 6.48 -16.47 -6.14
CA ASP A 19 7.13 -16.60 -7.46
C ASP A 19 6.90 -15.37 -8.35
N GLN A 20 6.48 -14.24 -7.78
CA GLN A 20 6.26 -12.98 -8.48
C GLN A 20 7.34 -11.96 -8.10
N PRO A 21 7.63 -10.95 -8.95
CA PRO A 21 8.56 -9.86 -8.63
C PRO A 21 7.92 -8.83 -7.67
N ILE A 22 7.37 -9.33 -6.57
CA ILE A 22 6.73 -8.57 -5.50
C ILE A 22 7.36 -9.02 -4.19
N GLU A 23 8.12 -8.12 -3.57
CA GLU A 23 8.62 -8.35 -2.22
C GLU A 23 7.48 -8.13 -1.22
N VAL A 24 7.35 -9.03 -0.24
CA VAL A 24 6.33 -8.96 0.82
C VAL A 24 7.07 -8.96 2.15
N GLU A 25 7.07 -7.81 2.83
CA GLU A 25 7.76 -7.63 4.10
C GLU A 25 6.76 -7.35 5.23
N LEU A 26 6.88 -8.06 6.35
CA LEU A 26 6.16 -7.73 7.59
C LEU A 26 6.97 -6.74 8.42
N ILE A 27 6.39 -5.56 8.63
CA ILE A 27 6.85 -4.60 9.63
C ILE A 27 6.19 -4.96 10.95
N ASP A 28 6.94 -5.64 11.81
CA ASP A 28 6.47 -6.11 13.12
C ASP A 28 6.48 -4.99 14.18
N GLY A 29 5.63 -5.11 15.20
CA GLY A 29 5.47 -4.10 16.25
C GLY A 29 4.10 -4.15 16.94
N LEU A 30 3.80 -3.11 17.73
CA LEU A 30 2.50 -2.98 18.40
C LEU A 30 1.34 -2.84 17.39
N GLU A 31 1.60 -2.21 16.26
CA GLU A 31 0.69 -2.06 15.13
C GLU A 31 1.37 -2.61 13.86
N PRO A 32 1.19 -3.91 13.54
CA PRO A 32 1.87 -4.54 12.42
C PRO A 32 1.34 -4.01 11.08
N ALA A 33 2.26 -3.86 10.13
CA ALA A 33 1.98 -3.45 8.75
C ALA A 33 2.74 -4.35 7.77
N ILE A 34 2.28 -4.41 6.52
CA ILE A 34 2.92 -5.13 5.43
C ILE A 34 3.40 -4.09 4.43
N ASN A 35 4.66 -4.15 4.04
CA ASN A 35 5.16 -3.40 2.90
C ASN A 35 5.28 -4.36 1.70
N LEU A 36 4.62 -3.99 0.60
CA LEU A 36 4.78 -4.64 -0.69
C LEU A 36 5.66 -3.77 -1.58
N THR A 37 6.71 -4.33 -2.17
CA THR A 37 7.56 -3.63 -3.15
C THR A 37 7.34 -4.24 -4.53
N LEU A 38 6.80 -3.47 -5.47
CA LEU A 38 6.56 -3.89 -6.84
C LEU A 38 7.75 -3.51 -7.71
N ALA A 39 8.70 -4.44 -7.91
CA ALA A 39 9.95 -4.19 -8.64
C ALA A 39 9.70 -3.72 -10.09
N ASP A 40 8.71 -4.33 -10.76
CA ASP A 40 8.34 -3.99 -12.13
C ASP A 40 7.71 -2.57 -12.28
N HIS A 41 7.42 -1.91 -11.16
CA HIS A 41 6.80 -0.57 -11.11
C HIS A 41 7.74 0.48 -10.53
N GLY A 42 9.05 0.32 -10.72
CA GLY A 42 10.06 1.25 -10.20
C GLY A 42 10.13 1.20 -8.67
N ASP A 43 10.12 -0.01 -8.12
CA ASP A 43 10.15 -0.26 -6.68
C ASP A 43 9.01 0.44 -5.92
N MET A 44 7.83 0.49 -6.53
CA MET A 44 6.66 1.12 -5.93
C MET A 44 6.27 0.40 -4.63
N GLN A 45 6.12 1.19 -3.56
CA GLN A 45 5.72 0.71 -2.24
C GLN A 45 4.21 0.76 -2.05
N ILE A 46 3.64 -0.32 -1.49
CA ILE A 46 2.25 -0.38 -1.03
C ILE A 46 2.25 -0.85 0.43
N GLN A 47 1.76 -0.01 1.33
CA GLN A 47 1.54 -0.38 2.72
C GLN A 47 0.15 -0.95 2.92
N VAL A 48 0.06 -2.08 3.64
CA VAL A 48 -1.17 -2.77 3.94
C VAL A 48 -1.26 -3.08 5.44
N ALA A 49 -2.40 -2.80 6.06
CA ALA A 49 -2.67 -3.20 7.44
C ALA A 49 -4.13 -3.65 7.59
N ALA A 50 -4.37 -4.72 8.36
CA ALA A 50 -5.72 -5.18 8.66
C ALA A 50 -6.14 -4.68 10.06
N SER A 51 -7.33 -4.10 10.15
CA SER A 51 -7.90 -3.64 11.42
C SER A 51 -9.40 -3.93 11.47
N GLY A 52 -9.80 -4.81 12.39
CA GLY A 52 -11.17 -5.28 12.52
C GLY A 52 -11.67 -5.94 11.23
N SER A 53 -12.66 -5.33 10.58
CA SER A 53 -13.23 -5.80 9.30
C SER A 53 -12.73 -5.03 8.08
N GLN A 54 -11.71 -4.20 8.23
CA GLN A 54 -11.18 -3.34 7.17
C GLN A 54 -9.71 -3.69 6.88
N VAL A 55 -9.32 -3.44 5.63
CA VAL A 55 -7.93 -3.46 5.20
C VAL A 55 -7.59 -2.06 4.71
N PHE A 56 -6.60 -1.44 5.34
CA PHE A 56 -6.06 -0.17 4.93
C PHE A 56 -4.95 -0.43 3.92
N VAL A 57 -5.00 0.26 2.79
CA VAL A 57 -4.00 0.18 1.73
C VAL A 57 -3.57 1.60 1.37
N SER A 58 -2.28 1.87 1.41
CA SER A 58 -1.69 3.16 1.07
C SER A 58 -0.55 2.97 0.09
N THR A 59 -0.42 3.86 -0.89
CA THR A 59 0.67 3.84 -1.87
C THR A 59 0.99 5.27 -2.34
N LEU A 60 2.08 5.40 -3.08
CA LEU A 60 2.48 6.64 -3.71
C LEU A 60 1.53 6.98 -4.87
N LEU A 61 0.95 8.18 -4.85
CA LEU A 61 0.10 8.65 -5.94
C LEU A 61 0.92 9.07 -7.17
N ALA A 62 2.01 9.81 -6.95
CA ALA A 62 2.97 10.23 -7.98
C ALA A 62 4.27 10.71 -7.31
N ASN A 63 5.42 10.49 -7.96
CA ASN A 63 6.66 11.10 -7.50
C ASN A 63 6.71 12.59 -7.87
N ALA A 64 7.23 13.41 -6.97
CA ALA A 64 7.18 14.86 -7.12
C ALA A 64 8.04 15.40 -8.28
N ASP A 65 9.04 14.64 -8.73
CA ASP A 65 9.89 14.92 -9.89
C ASP A 65 9.20 14.58 -11.23
N GLN A 66 8.17 13.74 -11.20
CA GLN A 66 7.33 13.38 -12.34
C GLN A 66 6.13 14.34 -12.53
N VAL A 67 5.96 15.31 -11.63
CA VAL A 67 4.84 16.27 -11.65
C VAL A 67 5.33 17.63 -12.14
N SER A 68 5.00 17.97 -13.39
CA SER A 68 5.41 19.21 -14.05
C SER A 68 4.81 20.48 -13.40
N ASP A 69 3.56 20.40 -12.93
CA ASP A 69 2.88 21.47 -12.20
C ASP A 69 2.23 20.90 -10.93
N ARG A 70 2.93 21.07 -9.81
CA ARG A 70 2.49 20.53 -8.51
C ARG A 70 1.23 21.23 -7.98
N ALA A 71 1.04 22.51 -8.30
CA ALA A 71 -0.11 23.26 -7.82
C ALA A 71 -1.38 22.79 -8.53
N ALA A 72 -1.33 22.69 -9.86
CA ALA A 72 -2.45 22.16 -10.65
C ALA A 72 -2.77 20.70 -10.32
N PHE A 73 -1.73 19.88 -10.09
CA PHE A 73 -1.92 18.49 -9.69
C PHE A 73 -2.64 18.36 -8.33
N ASN A 74 -2.21 19.12 -7.32
CA ASN A 74 -2.84 19.10 -6.00
C ASN A 74 -4.28 19.61 -6.05
N ASP A 75 -4.54 20.68 -6.80
CA ASP A 75 -5.88 21.22 -7.02
C ASP A 75 -6.80 20.19 -7.71
N ALA A 76 -6.28 19.41 -8.66
CA ALA A 76 -6.99 18.28 -9.24
C ALA A 76 -7.25 17.16 -8.22
N CYS A 77 -6.26 16.79 -7.40
CA CYS A 77 -6.40 15.77 -6.37
C CYS A 77 -7.50 16.13 -5.37
N LEU A 78 -7.58 17.38 -4.92
CA LEU A 78 -8.62 17.83 -3.98
C LEU A 78 -10.04 17.67 -4.53
N ARG A 79 -10.22 17.76 -5.85
CA ARG A 79 -11.51 17.56 -6.52
C ARG A 79 -11.88 16.09 -6.73
N LEU A 80 -10.89 15.21 -6.86
CA LEU A 80 -11.09 13.78 -7.13
C LEU A 80 -11.52 12.98 -5.89
N ASN A 81 -11.53 13.61 -4.70
CA ASN A 81 -11.80 12.96 -3.41
C ASN A 81 -10.99 11.66 -3.16
N PRO A 82 -9.65 11.63 -3.36
CA PRO A 82 -8.83 10.44 -3.11
C PRO A 82 -8.44 10.25 -1.64
N LEU A 83 -8.75 11.22 -0.77
CA LEU A 83 -8.52 11.13 0.67
C LEU A 83 -9.72 10.44 1.31
N ASN A 84 -9.54 9.20 1.78
CA ASN A 84 -10.50 8.62 2.72
C ASN A 84 -10.55 9.51 3.99
N PRO A 85 -11.74 9.86 4.49
CA PRO A 85 -11.90 10.59 5.74
C PRO A 85 -11.36 9.82 6.95
#